data_AF-A0A9J7N305-F1
#
_entry.id   AF-A0A9J7N305-F1
#
_cell.length_a   1.000
_cell.length_b   1.000
_cell.length_c   1.000
_cell.angle_alpha   90.00
_cell.angle_beta   90.00
_cell.angle_gamma   90.00
#
_symmetry.space_group_name_H-M   'P 1'
#
loop_
_entity.id
_entity.type
_entity.pdbx_description
1 polymer ?
#
loop_
_entity_poly.entity_id
_entity_poly.type
_entity_poly.pdbx_seq_one_letter_code
_entity_poly.pdbx_strand_id
1 'polypeptide(L)'
;MATPTPHATVISPQDLLAQMNKYRSYAAILADTNQQDEHRLKVAQEISENFESIVTSGQYQSFLEHAIPRFLKVLQEGKTVLERDTIFVQENPIQQLRKLLLEIIHRIPTNDHFRIYVSKVLSLMFQLIERENEENVLVCLRIIIELHKQFRPQIQPEIQHFLHMVKQIYKDLPANMNAMFEKPINVTLDAATGQPVVLPLSGTVTVQTEKADGSKETLTVLSKGINSLKVLAELPIIVVLMYQLYKQNVHSAVSEFIPLIMNTIVLTPSAQARASPQFNRELYVDFVAAQIKTLSFLAYIIRIYQDSVTTYANQMVKGMLSLLTNCPQEVTHLRKELLIAARHILATDLRNRFVPHIDRLFDEKVLIGTGWTTRETLRPLAYSTLADLVHHVRQLPLAYSTLADLVHHVRQHLQLSDLVLAVHLFSKNL
;
A
#
# COMPACT_ATOMS: atom_id res chain seq x y z
N MET A 1 53.77 27.02 7.07
CA MET A 1 52.52 26.24 7.04
C MET A 1 51.50 27.01 6.22
N ALA A 2 51.20 26.54 5.01
CA ALA A 2 49.99 26.89 4.27
C ALA A 2 49.72 25.73 3.31
N THR A 3 48.86 24.82 3.74
CA THR A 3 48.31 23.75 2.89
C THR A 3 47.39 24.39 1.85
N PRO A 4 47.51 24.06 0.55
CA PRO A 4 46.60 24.57 -0.45
C PRO A 4 45.23 23.91 -0.25
N THR A 5 44.19 24.74 -0.16
CA THR A 5 42.79 24.33 -0.19
C THR A 5 42.49 23.64 -1.53
N PRO A 6 41.68 22.56 -1.56
CA PRO A 6 41.36 21.89 -2.80
C PRO A 6 40.47 22.81 -3.64
N HIS A 7 40.95 23.18 -4.83
CA HIS A 7 40.13 23.83 -5.85
C HIS A 7 38.95 22.91 -6.18
N ALA A 8 37.73 23.38 -5.92
CA ALA A 8 36.54 22.76 -6.49
C ALA A 8 36.68 22.82 -8.02
N THR A 9 36.81 21.66 -8.66
CA THR A 9 36.87 21.53 -10.12
C THR A 9 35.54 22.02 -10.69
N VAL A 10 35.53 23.24 -11.22
CA VAL A 10 34.39 23.77 -11.98
C VAL A 10 34.32 22.96 -13.28
N ILE A 11 33.33 22.08 -13.38
CA ILE A 11 33.09 21.24 -14.56
C ILE A 11 32.86 22.16 -15.76
N SER A 12 33.58 21.95 -16.87
CA SER A 12 33.45 22.83 -18.04
C SER A 12 32.09 22.60 -18.73
N PRO A 13 31.52 23.61 -19.42
CA PRO A 13 30.29 23.45 -20.20
C PRO A 13 30.37 22.35 -21.27
N GLN A 14 31.57 22.08 -21.81
CA GLN A 14 31.80 21.01 -22.78
C GLN A 14 31.73 19.63 -22.14
N ASP A 15 32.24 19.48 -20.91
CA ASP A 15 32.18 18.23 -20.16
C ASP A 15 30.72 17.89 -19.77
N LEU A 16 29.93 18.90 -19.42
CA LEU A 16 28.49 18.73 -19.13
C LEU A 16 27.71 18.25 -20.36
N LEU A 17 28.03 18.78 -21.55
CA LEU A 17 27.42 18.32 -22.81
C LEU A 17 27.82 16.88 -23.15
N ALA A 18 29.09 16.52 -22.95
CA ALA A 18 29.57 15.16 -23.16
C ALA A 18 28.88 14.16 -22.21
N GLN A 19 28.71 14.52 -20.94
CA GLN A 19 27.97 13.73 -19.96
C GLN A 19 26.50 13.53 -20.38
N MET A 20 25.82 14.57 -20.84
CA MET A 20 24.44 14.45 -21.31
C MET A 20 24.31 13.55 -22.55
N ASN A 21 25.27 13.63 -23.47
CA ASN A 21 25.31 12.72 -24.63
C ASN A 21 25.56 11.27 -24.21
N LYS A 22 26.40 11.04 -23.20
CA LYS A 22 26.60 9.72 -22.57
C LYS A 22 25.28 9.18 -21.99
N TYR A 23 24.51 9.98 -21.24
CA TYR A 23 23.23 9.50 -20.69
C TYR A 23 22.17 9.22 -21.77
N ARG A 24 22.19 9.93 -22.90
CA ARG A 24 21.33 9.62 -24.04
C ARG A 24 21.73 8.33 -24.73
N SER A 25 23.03 8.06 -24.91
CA SER A 25 23.49 6.79 -25.50
C SER A 25 23.17 5.61 -24.57
N TYR A 26 23.27 5.82 -23.26
CA TYR A 26 22.84 4.88 -22.24
C TYR A 26 21.36 4.50 -22.36
N ALA A 27 20.48 5.48 -22.55
CA ALA A 27 19.07 5.20 -22.81
C ALA A 27 18.86 4.31 -24.05
N ALA A 28 19.68 4.47 -25.10
CA ALA A 28 19.64 3.60 -26.28
C ALA A 28 20.11 2.17 -25.99
N ILE A 29 21.18 2.00 -25.22
CA ILE A 29 21.69 0.68 -24.78
C ILE A 29 20.61 -0.08 -23.99
N LEU A 30 19.86 0.62 -23.14
CA LEU A 30 18.78 -0.01 -22.35
C LEU A 30 17.69 -0.64 -23.21
N ALA A 31 17.38 -0.03 -24.37
CA ALA A 31 16.35 -0.50 -25.28
C ALA A 31 16.83 -1.56 -26.29
N ASP A 32 18.13 -1.88 -26.30
CA ASP A 32 18.70 -2.89 -27.20
C ASP A 32 18.66 -4.27 -26.54
N THR A 33 17.83 -5.16 -27.08
CA THR A 33 17.63 -6.53 -26.59
C THR A 33 18.81 -7.47 -26.84
N ASN A 34 19.78 -7.05 -27.66
CA ASN A 34 21.02 -7.78 -27.92
C ASN A 34 22.07 -7.58 -26.82
N GLN A 35 21.89 -6.56 -25.97
CA GLN A 35 22.80 -6.30 -24.86
C GLN A 35 22.58 -7.30 -23.73
N GLN A 36 23.64 -7.64 -23.02
CA GLN A 36 23.57 -8.46 -21.80
C GLN A 36 22.75 -7.73 -20.72
N ASP A 37 21.89 -8.47 -20.01
CA ASP A 37 20.97 -7.87 -19.03
C ASP A 37 21.70 -7.20 -17.85
N GLU A 38 22.84 -7.75 -17.42
CA GLU A 38 23.69 -7.10 -16.40
C GLU A 38 24.27 -5.77 -16.88
N HIS A 39 24.68 -5.68 -18.15
CA HIS A 39 25.20 -4.43 -18.71
C HIS A 39 24.10 -3.38 -18.79
N ARG A 40 22.89 -3.77 -19.23
CA ARG A 40 21.72 -2.89 -19.24
C ARG A 40 21.39 -2.40 -17.81
N LEU A 41 21.42 -3.29 -16.82
CA LEU A 41 21.21 -2.91 -15.42
C LEU A 41 22.25 -1.89 -14.94
N LYS A 42 23.54 -2.11 -15.18
CA LYS A 42 24.62 -1.17 -14.80
C LYS A 42 24.43 0.21 -15.42
N VAL A 43 24.06 0.24 -16.70
CA VAL A 43 23.79 1.49 -17.42
C VAL A 43 22.58 2.24 -16.81
N ALA A 44 21.53 1.54 -16.41
CA ALA A 44 20.39 2.14 -15.73
C ALA A 44 20.76 2.67 -14.33
N GLN A 45 21.64 1.97 -13.60
CA GLN A 45 22.17 2.41 -12.31
C GLN A 45 22.94 3.73 -12.47
N GLU A 46 23.83 3.84 -13.47
CA GLU A 46 24.53 5.09 -13.74
C GLU A 46 23.58 6.26 -14.05
N ILE A 47 22.48 6.03 -14.77
CA ILE A 47 21.44 7.08 -14.98
C ILE A 47 20.77 7.45 -13.65
N SER A 48 20.40 6.47 -12.83
CA SER A 48 19.68 6.69 -11.56
C SER A 48 20.52 7.45 -10.54
N GLU A 49 21.80 7.10 -10.40
CA GLU A 49 22.75 7.74 -9.48
C GLU A 49 23.01 9.20 -9.85
N ASN A 50 23.08 9.50 -11.15
CA ASN A 50 23.35 10.84 -11.65
C ASN A 50 22.08 11.62 -12.02
N PHE A 51 20.91 11.12 -11.63
CA PHE A 51 19.63 11.65 -12.11
C PHE A 51 19.39 13.12 -11.72
N GLU A 52 19.88 13.57 -10.56
CA GLU A 52 19.76 14.96 -10.12
C GLU A 52 20.56 15.93 -11.01
N SER A 53 21.76 15.52 -11.45
CA SER A 53 22.56 16.26 -12.43
C SER A 53 21.85 16.35 -13.79
N ILE A 54 21.20 15.25 -14.21
CA ILE A 54 20.42 15.22 -15.45
C ILE A 54 19.24 16.20 -15.38
N VAL A 55 18.52 16.24 -14.26
CA VAL A 55 17.36 17.12 -14.04
C VAL A 55 17.74 18.60 -14.04
N THR A 56 18.88 18.95 -13.46
CA THR A 56 19.34 20.35 -13.36
C THR A 56 20.02 20.85 -14.65
N SER A 57 20.30 19.95 -15.59
CA SER A 57 20.94 20.28 -16.86
C SER A 57 20.01 21.03 -17.81
N GLY A 58 20.55 22.02 -18.54
CA GLY A 58 19.84 22.70 -19.63
C GLY A 58 19.44 21.79 -20.80
N GLN A 59 19.94 20.54 -20.83
CA GLN A 59 19.65 19.53 -21.84
C GLN A 59 18.59 18.50 -21.39
N TYR A 60 17.97 18.72 -20.22
CA TYR A 60 17.00 17.81 -19.60
C TYR A 60 15.83 17.44 -20.51
N GLN A 61 15.18 18.41 -21.16
CA GLN A 61 14.05 18.14 -22.05
C GLN A 61 14.44 17.15 -23.16
N SER A 62 15.57 17.40 -23.82
CA SER A 62 16.04 16.53 -24.90
C SER A 62 16.46 15.15 -24.37
N PHE A 63 16.95 15.04 -23.13
CA PHE A 63 17.12 13.74 -22.49
C PHE A 63 15.77 13.00 -22.34
N LEU A 64 14.72 13.66 -21.84
CA LEU A 64 13.39 13.04 -21.69
C LEU A 64 12.82 12.54 -23.02
N GLU A 65 12.96 13.33 -24.10
CA GLU A 65 12.55 12.97 -25.47
C GLU A 65 13.18 11.65 -25.95
N HIS A 66 14.42 11.38 -25.53
CA HIS A 66 15.11 10.13 -25.88
C HIS A 66 14.84 9.01 -24.89
N ALA A 67 14.83 9.32 -23.58
CA ALA A 67 14.80 8.34 -22.51
C ALA A 67 13.41 7.73 -22.31
N ILE A 68 12.36 8.55 -22.23
CA ILE A 68 11.01 8.07 -21.86
C ILE A 68 10.49 7.01 -22.84
N PRO A 69 10.50 7.23 -24.18
CA PRO A 69 10.01 6.22 -25.12
C PRO A 69 10.75 4.88 -24.98
N ARG A 70 12.05 4.92 -24.67
CA ARG A 70 12.90 3.75 -24.50
C ARG A 70 12.63 3.04 -23.16
N PHE A 71 12.46 3.77 -22.07
CA PHE A 71 12.05 3.19 -20.79
C PHE A 71 10.69 2.50 -20.91
N LEU A 72 9.71 3.17 -21.54
CA LEU A 72 8.39 2.59 -21.78
C LEU A 72 8.48 1.35 -22.67
N LYS A 73 9.31 1.37 -23.72
CA LYS A 73 9.54 0.20 -24.58
C LYS A 73 10.08 -1.00 -23.79
N VAL A 74 11.11 -0.79 -22.95
CA VAL A 74 11.69 -1.86 -22.11
C VAL A 74 10.68 -2.41 -21.10
N LEU A 75 9.81 -1.55 -20.56
CA LEU A 75 8.77 -1.96 -19.63
C LEU A 75 7.59 -2.65 -20.35
N GLN A 76 7.35 -2.34 -21.61
CA GLN A 76 6.25 -2.88 -22.40
C GLN A 76 6.60 -4.21 -23.09
N GLU A 77 7.77 -4.28 -23.73
CA GLU A 77 8.32 -5.46 -24.40
C GLU A 77 9.01 -6.37 -23.38
N GLY A 78 8.51 -7.59 -23.19
CA GLY A 78 9.44 -8.68 -22.93
C GLY A 78 9.69 -9.45 -24.22
N LYS A 79 10.70 -10.31 -24.17
CA LYS A 79 11.15 -11.06 -25.34
C LYS A 79 10.07 -12.10 -25.68
N THR A 80 9.21 -11.72 -26.64
CA THR A 80 8.30 -12.57 -27.43
C THR A 80 6.96 -12.96 -26.80
N VAL A 81 5.93 -12.96 -27.66
CA VAL A 81 4.50 -13.23 -27.40
C VAL A 81 4.21 -14.63 -26.80
N LEU A 82 5.21 -15.51 -26.67
CA LEU A 82 5.05 -16.91 -26.28
C LEU A 82 5.70 -17.28 -24.93
N GLU A 83 6.55 -16.43 -24.37
CA GLU A 83 7.14 -16.63 -23.04
C GLU A 83 6.61 -15.53 -22.12
N ARG A 84 6.20 -15.88 -20.90
CA ARG A 84 5.60 -14.92 -19.96
C ARG A 84 6.67 -13.93 -19.50
N ASP A 85 6.70 -12.77 -20.14
CA ASP A 85 7.63 -11.63 -19.99
C ASP A 85 7.87 -11.05 -18.58
N THR A 86 7.12 -11.52 -17.57
CA THR A 86 7.26 -11.03 -16.20
C THR A 86 8.18 -11.94 -15.41
N ILE A 87 9.22 -11.34 -14.82
CA ILE A 87 10.19 -12.02 -13.98
C ILE A 87 9.75 -11.91 -12.53
N PHE A 88 9.74 -13.04 -11.82
CA PHE A 88 9.30 -13.12 -10.43
C PHE A 88 10.43 -13.47 -9.45
N VAL A 89 11.66 -13.61 -9.94
CA VAL A 89 12.85 -13.81 -9.10
C VAL A 89 13.51 -12.46 -8.86
N GLN A 90 13.64 -12.05 -7.60
CA GLN A 90 14.12 -10.72 -7.20
C GLN A 90 15.57 -10.46 -7.61
N GLU A 91 16.41 -11.48 -7.57
CA GLU A 91 17.84 -11.41 -7.88
C GLU A 91 18.11 -11.32 -9.39
N ASN A 92 17.09 -11.55 -10.24
CA ASN A 92 17.26 -11.52 -11.68
C ASN A 92 17.54 -10.09 -12.20
N PRO A 93 18.59 -9.87 -13.02
CA PRO A 93 18.95 -8.54 -13.51
C PRO A 93 17.85 -7.82 -14.29
N ILE A 94 17.00 -8.55 -15.03
CA ILE A 94 15.88 -7.97 -15.78
C ILE A 94 14.84 -7.43 -14.79
N GLN A 95 14.53 -8.17 -13.73
CA GLN A 95 13.59 -7.70 -12.70
C GLN A 95 14.11 -6.44 -12.02
N GLN A 96 15.38 -6.43 -11.63
CA GLN A 96 16.02 -5.25 -11.03
C GLN A 96 16.02 -4.06 -11.98
N LEU A 97 16.29 -4.28 -13.27
CA LEU A 97 16.24 -3.25 -14.30
C LEU A 97 14.82 -2.66 -14.43
N ARG A 98 13.79 -3.51 -14.52
CA ARG A 98 12.39 -3.07 -14.63
C ARG A 98 11.98 -2.20 -13.44
N LYS A 99 12.26 -2.67 -12.22
CA LYS A 99 11.99 -1.92 -10.99
C LYS A 99 12.71 -0.56 -10.99
N LEU A 100 14.00 -0.56 -11.32
CA LEU A 100 14.81 0.66 -11.36
C LEU A 100 14.29 1.66 -12.40
N LEU A 101 13.85 1.21 -13.57
CA LEU A 101 13.24 2.10 -14.57
C LEU A 101 11.93 2.72 -14.07
N LEU A 102 11.09 1.96 -13.38
CA LEU A 102 9.88 2.50 -12.73
C LEU A 102 10.24 3.53 -11.65
N GLU A 103 11.26 3.26 -10.84
CA GLU A 103 11.75 4.20 -9.82
C GLU A 103 12.33 5.48 -10.43
N ILE A 104 13.08 5.39 -11.54
CA ILE A 104 13.55 6.56 -12.29
C ILE A 104 12.35 7.36 -12.81
N ILE A 105 11.35 6.71 -13.41
CA ILE A 105 10.13 7.38 -13.90
C ILE A 105 9.41 8.10 -12.76
N HIS A 106 9.28 7.47 -11.59
CA HIS A 106 8.67 8.07 -10.41
C HIS A 106 9.45 9.30 -9.89
N ARG A 107 10.77 9.34 -10.09
CA ARG A 107 11.63 10.48 -9.70
C ARG A 107 11.60 11.65 -10.69
N ILE A 108 11.04 11.47 -11.89
CA ILE A 108 10.97 12.55 -12.90
C ILE A 108 10.13 13.72 -12.34
N PRO A 109 10.66 14.95 -12.29
CA PRO A 109 9.90 16.13 -11.87
C PRO A 109 8.62 16.33 -12.68
N THR A 110 7.53 16.66 -11.99
CA THR A 110 6.20 16.88 -12.58
C THR A 110 6.08 18.29 -13.19
N ASN A 111 6.92 18.58 -14.19
CA ASN A 111 6.96 19.85 -14.93
C ASN A 111 6.33 19.73 -16.33
N ASP A 112 6.29 20.84 -17.07
CA ASP A 112 5.69 20.88 -18.41
C ASP A 112 6.46 20.09 -19.47
N HIS A 113 7.77 19.90 -19.30
CA HIS A 113 8.55 19.01 -20.18
C HIS A 113 8.08 17.56 -20.06
N PHE A 114 7.71 17.13 -18.85
CA PHE A 114 7.21 15.77 -18.64
C PHE A 114 5.72 15.60 -18.99
N ARG A 115 4.93 16.67 -18.90
CA ARG A 115 3.47 16.66 -19.11
C ARG A 115 3.03 15.92 -20.38
N ILE A 116 3.75 16.08 -21.49
CA ILE A 116 3.43 15.46 -22.78
C ILE A 116 3.51 13.92 -22.78
N TYR A 117 4.20 13.33 -21.80
CA TYR A 117 4.37 11.89 -21.69
C TYR A 117 3.38 11.24 -20.71
N VAL A 118 2.73 12.04 -19.85
CA VAL A 118 1.90 11.57 -18.73
C VAL A 118 0.85 10.55 -19.18
N SER A 119 0.14 10.80 -20.29
CA SER A 119 -0.89 9.87 -20.77
C SER A 119 -0.31 8.51 -21.16
N LYS A 120 0.86 8.47 -21.80
CA LYS A 120 1.51 7.21 -22.22
C LYS A 120 2.05 6.46 -21.01
N VAL A 121 2.64 7.18 -20.05
CA VAL A 121 3.14 6.60 -18.80
C VAL A 121 1.98 5.99 -18.02
N LEU A 122 0.88 6.73 -17.81
CA LEU A 122 -0.29 6.23 -17.08
C LEU A 122 -0.92 5.00 -17.75
N SER A 123 -1.10 5.02 -19.08
CA SER A 123 -1.65 3.87 -19.80
C SER A 123 -0.79 2.62 -19.60
N LEU A 124 0.55 2.75 -19.65
CA LEU A 124 1.44 1.63 -19.35
C LEU A 124 1.34 1.19 -17.88
N MET A 125 1.32 2.13 -16.91
CA MET A 125 1.21 1.77 -15.49
C MET A 125 -0.05 0.94 -15.22
N PHE A 126 -1.20 1.32 -15.80
CA PHE A 126 -2.44 0.54 -15.66
C PHE A 126 -2.37 -0.86 -16.29
N GLN A 127 -1.58 -1.06 -17.34
CA GLN A 127 -1.34 -2.40 -17.89
C GLN A 127 -0.39 -3.24 -17.02
N LEU A 128 0.65 -2.61 -16.45
CA LEU A 128 1.66 -3.30 -15.66
C LEU A 128 1.10 -3.87 -14.35
N ILE A 129 0.18 -3.16 -13.68
CA ILE A 129 -0.40 -3.61 -12.40
C ILE A 129 -1.09 -4.98 -12.48
N GLU A 130 -1.56 -5.41 -13.65
CA GLU A 130 -2.25 -6.70 -13.83
C GLU A 130 -1.32 -7.88 -14.02
N ARG A 131 -0.09 -7.65 -14.46
CA ARG A 131 0.83 -8.71 -14.90
C ARG A 131 2.11 -8.78 -14.08
N GLU A 132 2.58 -7.66 -13.55
CA GLU A 132 3.84 -7.57 -12.83
C GLU A 132 3.81 -8.20 -11.42
N ASN A 133 5.01 -8.41 -10.85
CA ASN A 133 5.22 -8.83 -9.48
C ASN A 133 4.93 -7.70 -8.46
N GLU A 134 4.81 -8.08 -7.19
CA GLU A 134 4.54 -7.19 -6.05
C GLU A 134 5.38 -5.91 -6.06
N GLU A 135 6.70 -6.00 -6.21
CA GLU A 135 7.59 -4.83 -6.09
C GLU A 135 7.35 -3.81 -7.19
N ASN A 136 7.23 -4.27 -8.44
CA ASN A 136 7.01 -3.38 -9.59
C ASN A 136 5.63 -2.73 -9.51
N VAL A 137 4.60 -3.49 -9.12
CA VAL A 137 3.24 -2.95 -8.95
C VAL A 137 3.21 -1.85 -7.90
N LEU A 138 3.89 -2.00 -6.76
CA LEU A 138 3.96 -0.95 -5.73
C LEU A 138 4.54 0.37 -6.27
N VAL A 139 5.54 0.32 -7.14
CA VAL A 139 6.08 1.52 -7.79
C VAL A 139 5.09 2.09 -8.81
N CYS A 140 4.45 1.25 -9.63
CA CYS A 140 3.39 1.66 -10.56
C CYS A 140 2.26 2.42 -9.84
N LEU A 141 1.80 1.92 -8.70
CA LEU A 141 0.77 2.58 -7.89
C LEU A 141 1.20 3.98 -7.42
N ARG A 142 2.45 4.15 -6.99
CA ARG A 142 3.01 5.46 -6.60
C ARG A 142 3.04 6.44 -7.77
N ILE A 143 3.48 5.99 -8.95
CA ILE A 143 3.47 6.79 -10.18
C ILE A 143 2.03 7.21 -10.51
N ILE A 144 1.07 6.29 -10.48
CA ILE A 144 -0.35 6.59 -10.74
C ILE A 144 -0.84 7.67 -9.77
N ILE A 145 -0.58 7.54 -8.47
CA ILE A 145 -0.99 8.52 -7.46
C ILE A 145 -0.40 9.90 -7.75
N GLU A 146 0.90 9.99 -7.96
CA GLU A 146 1.60 11.26 -8.14
C GLU A 146 1.14 11.99 -9.41
N LEU A 147 1.08 11.28 -10.54
CA LEU A 147 0.67 11.89 -11.81
C LEU A 147 -0.79 12.35 -11.79
N HIS A 148 -1.69 11.59 -11.14
CA HIS A 148 -3.08 12.02 -10.99
C HIS A 148 -3.24 13.22 -10.06
N LYS A 149 -2.45 13.29 -8.97
CA LYS A 149 -2.46 14.43 -8.05
C LYS A 149 -1.97 15.72 -8.72
N GLN A 150 -0.86 15.64 -9.45
CA GLN A 150 -0.19 16.82 -10.02
C GLN A 150 -0.85 17.30 -11.31
N PHE A 151 -1.14 16.37 -12.23
CA PHE A 151 -1.62 16.74 -13.57
C PHE A 151 -3.14 16.72 -13.71
N ARG A 152 -3.86 16.02 -12.82
CA ARG A 152 -5.34 15.85 -12.87
C ARG A 152 -5.84 15.55 -14.29
N PRO A 153 -5.38 14.44 -14.89
CA PRO A 153 -5.73 14.10 -16.27
C PRO A 153 -7.24 13.94 -16.45
N GLN A 154 -7.71 14.04 -17.69
CA GLN A 154 -9.10 13.69 -18.02
C GLN A 154 -9.34 12.19 -17.79
N ILE A 155 -10.59 11.82 -17.54
CA ILE A 155 -10.96 10.41 -17.34
C ILE A 155 -10.62 9.58 -18.59
N GLN A 156 -9.97 8.44 -18.37
CA GLN A 156 -9.61 7.48 -19.42
C GLN A 156 -10.34 6.14 -19.17
N PRO A 157 -10.61 5.34 -20.22
CA PRO A 157 -11.25 4.03 -20.07
C PRO A 157 -10.52 3.09 -19.10
N GLU A 158 -9.19 3.19 -19.03
CA GLU A 158 -8.32 2.42 -18.14
C GLU A 158 -8.72 2.57 -16.66
N ILE A 159 -9.33 3.69 -16.28
CA ILE A 159 -9.74 3.96 -14.89
C ILE A 159 -10.91 3.04 -14.49
N GLN A 160 -11.85 2.82 -15.39
CA GLN A 160 -12.96 1.89 -15.13
C GLN A 160 -12.46 0.45 -15.07
N HIS A 161 -11.52 0.10 -15.95
CA HIS A 161 -10.87 -1.21 -15.93
C HIS A 161 -10.12 -1.44 -14.61
N PHE A 162 -9.35 -0.44 -14.16
CA PHE A 162 -8.70 -0.45 -12.86
C PHE A 162 -9.68 -0.68 -11.72
N LEU A 163 -10.77 0.10 -11.64
CA LEU A 163 -11.77 -0.08 -10.59
C LEU A 163 -12.40 -1.48 -10.63
N HIS A 164 -12.64 -2.03 -11.82
CA HIS A 164 -13.13 -3.40 -11.96
C HIS A 164 -12.12 -4.43 -11.43
N MET A 165 -10.84 -4.30 -11.77
CA MET A 165 -9.76 -5.14 -11.25
C MET A 165 -9.69 -5.08 -9.72
N VAL A 166 -9.71 -3.88 -9.13
CA VAL A 166 -9.69 -3.75 -7.66
C VAL A 166 -10.90 -4.46 -7.03
N LYS A 167 -12.11 -4.33 -7.62
CA LYS A 167 -13.29 -5.09 -7.14
C LYS A 167 -13.04 -6.59 -7.19
N GLN A 168 -12.41 -7.09 -8.25
CA GLN A 168 -12.12 -8.51 -8.40
C GLN A 168 -11.14 -9.02 -7.34
N ILE A 169 -10.08 -8.26 -7.04
CA ILE A 169 -9.13 -8.59 -5.95
C ILE A 169 -9.86 -8.75 -4.62
N TYR A 170 -10.77 -7.82 -4.27
CA TYR A 170 -11.56 -7.93 -3.04
C TYR A 170 -12.54 -9.11 -3.05
N LYS A 171 -13.13 -9.46 -4.20
CA LYS A 171 -14.03 -10.61 -4.34
C LYS A 171 -13.31 -11.95 -4.16
N ASP A 172 -12.08 -12.05 -4.65
CA ASP A 172 -11.31 -13.29 -4.63
C ASP A 172 -10.59 -13.52 -3.29
N LEU A 173 -10.36 -12.44 -2.52
CA LEU A 173 -9.65 -12.50 -1.24
C LEU A 173 -10.19 -13.57 -0.26
N PRO A 174 -11.51 -13.70 0.00
CA PRO A 174 -12.03 -14.74 0.89
C PRO A 174 -11.67 -16.17 0.45
N ALA A 175 -11.69 -16.45 -0.86
CA ALA A 175 -11.34 -17.76 -1.40
C ALA A 175 -9.84 -18.04 -1.28
N ASN A 176 -9.02 -16.98 -1.37
CA ASN A 176 -7.57 -17.06 -1.28
C ASN A 176 -7.06 -17.22 0.16
N MET A 177 -7.85 -16.87 1.17
CA MET A 177 -7.47 -16.92 2.59
C MET A 177 -6.87 -18.26 3.03
N ASN A 178 -7.50 -19.37 2.63
CA ASN A 178 -7.02 -20.70 3.02
C ASN A 178 -5.66 -21.02 2.39
N ALA A 179 -5.47 -20.64 1.12
CA ALA A 179 -4.19 -20.85 0.45
C ALA A 179 -3.08 -19.91 0.97
N MET A 180 -3.43 -18.72 1.47
CA MET A 180 -2.47 -17.78 2.07
C MET A 180 -1.98 -18.20 3.46
N PHE A 181 -2.83 -18.79 4.30
CA PHE A 181 -2.51 -19.05 5.71
C PHE A 181 -2.51 -20.53 6.14
N GLU A 182 -3.13 -21.42 5.37
CA GLU A 182 -3.33 -22.83 5.79
C GLU A 182 -2.49 -23.83 4.99
N LYS A 183 -2.00 -23.45 3.80
CA LYS A 183 -1.19 -24.34 2.95
C LYS A 183 0.26 -23.87 2.90
N PRO A 184 1.25 -24.76 3.15
CA PRO A 184 2.65 -24.42 2.91
C PRO A 184 2.85 -24.14 1.42
N ILE A 185 3.47 -23.00 1.12
CA ILE A 185 3.76 -22.60 -0.25
C ILE A 185 5.06 -23.29 -0.69
N ASN A 186 4.95 -24.33 -1.50
CA ASN A 186 6.10 -24.96 -2.13
C ASN A 186 6.29 -24.36 -3.52
N VAL A 187 7.31 -23.51 -3.68
CA VAL A 187 7.71 -22.97 -4.98
C VAL A 187 8.88 -23.80 -5.51
N THR A 188 8.76 -24.25 -6.76
CA THR A 188 9.85 -24.89 -7.50
C THR A 188 10.24 -24.00 -8.68
N LEU A 189 11.55 -23.97 -8.97
CA LEU A 189 12.10 -23.24 -10.11
C LEU A 189 12.30 -24.19 -11.28
N ASP A 190 12.01 -23.70 -12.48
CA ASP A 190 12.28 -24.38 -13.73
C ASP A 190 13.79 -24.36 -14.01
N ALA A 191 14.36 -25.54 -14.31
CA ALA A 191 15.80 -25.68 -14.46
C ALA A 191 16.37 -25.01 -15.73
N ALA A 192 15.54 -24.77 -16.75
CA ALA A 192 15.99 -24.16 -18.00
C ALA A 192 15.91 -22.63 -17.96
N THR A 193 14.87 -22.08 -17.34
CA THR A 193 14.59 -20.64 -17.31
C THR A 193 14.93 -19.97 -15.99
N GLY A 194 15.10 -20.74 -14.91
CA GLY A 194 15.27 -20.23 -13.56
C GLY A 194 14.02 -19.51 -13.00
N GLN A 195 12.88 -19.57 -13.70
CA GLN A 195 11.62 -18.97 -13.27
C GLN A 195 10.79 -19.94 -12.42
N PRO A 196 9.96 -19.43 -11.49
CA PRO A 196 9.05 -20.28 -10.73
C PRO A 196 7.99 -20.94 -11.62
N VAL A 197 7.84 -22.26 -11.48
CA VAL A 197 6.78 -23.04 -12.16
C VAL A 197 5.40 -22.65 -11.62
N VAL A 198 5.33 -22.40 -10.30
CA VAL A 198 4.13 -21.93 -9.59
C VAL A 198 4.52 -20.73 -8.76
N LEU A 199 3.78 -19.62 -8.92
CA LEU A 199 3.99 -18.42 -8.14
C LEU A 199 3.40 -18.57 -6.74
N PRO A 200 4.06 -18.01 -5.71
CA PRO A 200 3.43 -17.89 -4.40
C PRO A 200 2.15 -17.05 -4.53
N LEU A 201 1.08 -17.50 -3.87
CA LEU A 201 -0.19 -16.79 -3.93
C LEU A 201 -0.06 -15.39 -3.33
N SER A 202 0.60 -15.22 -2.19
CA SER A 202 0.89 -13.90 -1.61
C SER A 202 2.21 -13.93 -0.83
N GLY A 203 2.84 -12.76 -0.69
CA GLY A 203 4.13 -12.60 -0.02
C GLY A 203 5.30 -13.05 -0.88
N THR A 204 6.42 -13.34 -0.23
CA THR A 204 7.67 -13.79 -0.86
C THR A 204 8.10 -15.13 -0.28
N VAL A 205 8.69 -15.99 -1.13
CA VAL A 205 9.21 -17.30 -0.72
C VAL A 205 10.68 -17.39 -1.09
N THR A 206 11.51 -17.82 -0.15
CA THR A 206 12.93 -18.08 -0.41
C THR A 206 13.14 -19.53 -0.82
N VAL A 207 13.91 -19.76 -1.88
CA VAL A 207 14.25 -21.07 -2.42
C VAL A 207 15.75 -21.21 -2.45
N GLN A 208 16.28 -22.31 -1.92
CA GLN A 208 17.70 -22.63 -2.03
C GLN A 208 17.96 -23.43 -3.30
N THR A 209 18.94 -22.99 -4.09
CA THR A 209 19.39 -23.65 -5.31
C THR A 209 20.90 -23.89 -5.25
N GLU A 210 21.39 -24.90 -5.96
CA GLU A 210 22.83 -25.12 -6.13
C GLU A 210 23.28 -24.58 -7.48
N LYS A 211 24.34 -23.76 -7.46
CA LYS A 211 25.01 -23.27 -8.66
C LYS A 211 25.86 -24.37 -9.29
N ALA A 212 26.26 -24.16 -10.54
CA ALA A 212 27.15 -25.07 -11.28
C ALA A 212 28.52 -25.27 -10.60
N ASP A 213 28.94 -24.34 -9.75
CA ASP A 213 30.18 -24.42 -8.95
C ASP A 213 30.00 -25.15 -7.61
N GLY A 214 28.80 -25.67 -7.32
CA GLY A 214 28.46 -26.34 -6.06
C GLY A 214 28.14 -25.38 -4.91
N SER A 215 28.18 -24.06 -5.12
CA SER A 215 27.78 -23.10 -4.11
C SER A 215 26.25 -23.04 -3.98
N LYS A 216 25.76 -22.87 -2.75
CA LYS A 216 24.34 -22.68 -2.49
C LYS A 216 23.97 -21.21 -2.67
N GLU A 217 22.95 -20.95 -3.47
CA GLU A 217 22.35 -19.65 -3.65
C GLU A 217 20.94 -19.66 -3.06
N THR A 218 20.53 -18.55 -2.47
CA THR A 218 19.16 -18.35 -2.00
C THR A 218 18.51 -17.32 -2.91
N LEU A 219 17.43 -17.72 -3.57
CA LEU A 219 16.65 -16.88 -4.48
C LEU A 219 15.32 -16.52 -3.83
N THR A 220 14.86 -15.29 -4.06
CA THR A 220 13.60 -14.78 -3.54
C THR A 220 12.56 -14.73 -4.64
N VAL A 221 11.49 -15.51 -4.49
CA VAL A 221 10.37 -15.53 -5.42
C VAL A 221 9.27 -14.60 -4.93
N LEU A 222 8.93 -13.63 -5.77
CA LEU A 222 7.91 -12.62 -5.57
C LEU A 222 6.53 -13.14 -6.01
N SER A 223 5.49 -12.78 -5.27
CA SER A 223 4.11 -13.00 -5.71
C SER A 223 3.70 -12.03 -6.82
N LYS A 224 2.64 -12.40 -7.53
CA LYS A 224 2.00 -11.51 -8.50
C LYS A 224 1.32 -10.34 -7.78
N GLY A 225 1.47 -9.12 -8.28
CA GLY A 225 1.01 -7.92 -7.60
C GLY A 225 -0.48 -7.93 -7.25
N ILE A 226 -1.34 -8.44 -8.14
CA ILE A 226 -2.79 -8.55 -7.90
C ILE A 226 -3.17 -9.45 -6.69
N ASN A 227 -2.28 -10.34 -6.27
CA ASN A 227 -2.52 -11.22 -5.13
C ASN A 227 -1.80 -10.75 -3.85
N SER A 228 -0.99 -9.68 -3.95
CA SER A 228 -0.23 -9.16 -2.83
C SER A 228 -1.10 -8.37 -1.86
N LEU A 229 -0.98 -8.69 -0.57
CA LEU A 229 -1.63 -7.93 0.50
C LEU A 229 -1.05 -6.52 0.67
N LYS A 230 0.24 -6.32 0.34
CA LYS A 230 0.86 -4.98 0.35
C LYS A 230 0.29 -4.10 -0.75
N VAL A 231 0.09 -4.67 -1.94
CA VAL A 231 -0.59 -3.97 -3.04
C VAL A 231 -2.04 -3.67 -2.64
N LEU A 232 -2.77 -4.63 -2.08
CA LEU A 232 -4.14 -4.43 -1.60
C LEU A 232 -4.24 -3.29 -0.58
N ALA A 233 -3.23 -3.10 0.28
CA ALA A 233 -3.19 -2.01 1.25
C ALA A 233 -3.07 -0.61 0.60
N GLU A 234 -2.51 -0.51 -0.61
CA GLU A 234 -2.30 0.75 -1.35
C GLU A 234 -3.46 1.08 -2.33
N LEU A 235 -4.28 0.10 -2.71
CA LEU A 235 -5.41 0.34 -3.62
C LEU A 235 -6.46 1.34 -3.10
N PRO A 236 -6.83 1.36 -1.80
CA PRO A 236 -7.93 2.20 -1.33
C PRO A 236 -7.67 3.71 -1.49
N ILE A 237 -6.43 4.17 -1.29
CA ILE A 237 -6.09 5.59 -1.48
C ILE A 237 -6.22 6.01 -2.95
N ILE A 238 -5.98 5.09 -3.89
CA ILE A 238 -6.12 5.33 -5.33
C ILE A 238 -7.59 5.40 -5.69
N VAL A 239 -8.43 4.50 -5.18
CA VAL A 239 -9.88 4.55 -5.40
C VAL A 239 -10.46 5.87 -4.86
N VAL A 240 -10.01 6.32 -3.68
CA VAL A 240 -10.36 7.64 -3.14
C VAL A 240 -9.91 8.77 -4.07
N LEU A 241 -8.68 8.73 -4.59
CA LEU A 241 -8.17 9.72 -5.54
C LEU A 241 -8.99 9.75 -6.83
N MET A 242 -9.33 8.60 -7.41
CA MET A 242 -10.20 8.51 -8.59
C MET A 242 -11.57 9.11 -8.31
N TYR A 243 -12.17 8.83 -7.14
CA TYR A 243 -13.43 9.46 -6.74
C TYR A 243 -13.29 10.98 -6.58
N GLN A 244 -12.20 11.46 -5.96
CA GLN A 244 -11.95 12.89 -5.77
C GLN A 244 -11.83 13.65 -7.09
N LEU A 245 -11.22 13.04 -8.12
CA LEU A 245 -11.01 13.67 -9.42
C LEU A 245 -12.24 13.57 -10.33
N TYR A 246 -12.89 12.40 -10.38
CA TYR A 246 -13.90 12.11 -11.42
C TYR A 246 -15.34 12.06 -10.91
N LYS A 247 -15.55 12.05 -9.58
CA LYS A 247 -16.86 12.19 -8.92
C LYS A 247 -17.93 11.27 -9.50
N GLN A 248 -18.95 11.85 -10.15
CA GLN A 248 -20.12 11.14 -10.67
C GLN A 248 -19.76 10.06 -11.68
N ASN A 249 -18.68 10.23 -12.45
CA ASN A 249 -18.24 9.25 -13.45
C ASN A 249 -17.79 7.91 -12.82
N VAL A 250 -17.44 7.89 -11.53
CA VAL A 250 -17.02 6.69 -10.81
C VAL A 250 -17.91 6.37 -9.61
N HIS A 251 -18.95 7.18 -9.34
CA HIS A 251 -19.78 7.06 -8.14
C HIS A 251 -20.47 5.69 -8.04
N SER A 252 -21.10 5.24 -9.12
CA SER A 252 -21.72 3.90 -9.16
C SER A 252 -20.70 2.79 -8.92
N ALA A 253 -19.54 2.86 -9.58
CA ALA A 253 -18.50 1.85 -9.44
C ALA A 253 -17.92 1.78 -8.01
N VAL A 254 -17.76 2.94 -7.34
CA VAL A 254 -17.28 3.03 -5.96
C VAL A 254 -18.30 2.49 -4.96
N SER A 255 -19.60 2.68 -5.20
CA SER A 255 -20.68 2.14 -4.35
C SER A 255 -20.61 0.60 -4.24
N GLU A 256 -20.26 -0.09 -5.32
CA GLU A 256 -20.12 -1.55 -5.34
C GLU A 256 -19.00 -2.10 -4.44
N PHE A 257 -18.05 -1.27 -4.00
CA PHE A 257 -17.02 -1.70 -3.06
C PHE A 257 -17.54 -1.87 -1.64
N ILE A 258 -18.63 -1.21 -1.26
CA ILE A 258 -19.15 -1.24 0.12
C ILE A 258 -19.37 -2.67 0.63
N PRO A 259 -20.15 -3.54 -0.04
CA PRO A 259 -20.31 -4.92 0.42
C PRO A 259 -18.99 -5.70 0.47
N LEU A 260 -18.07 -5.41 -0.46
CA LEU A 260 -16.76 -6.07 -0.51
C LEU A 260 -15.89 -5.68 0.68
N ILE A 261 -15.81 -4.38 1.00
CA ILE A 261 -15.12 -3.85 2.18
C ILE A 261 -15.67 -4.52 3.45
N MET A 262 -17.00 -4.59 3.59
CA MET A 262 -17.67 -5.16 4.76
C MET A 262 -17.31 -6.64 4.95
N ASN A 263 -17.26 -7.41 3.85
CA ASN A 263 -16.79 -8.78 3.89
C ASN A 263 -15.31 -8.84 4.33
N THR A 264 -14.44 -8.05 3.68
CA THR A 264 -12.99 -8.04 3.94
C THR A 264 -12.62 -7.73 5.37
N ILE A 265 -13.23 -6.72 6.01
CA ILE A 265 -12.88 -6.32 7.39
C ILE A 265 -13.31 -7.35 8.46
N VAL A 266 -14.21 -8.28 8.11
CA VAL A 266 -14.66 -9.35 9.01
C VAL A 266 -13.81 -10.62 8.84
N LEU A 267 -13.08 -10.75 7.74
CA LEU A 267 -12.22 -11.92 7.49
C LEU A 267 -11.18 -12.09 8.60
N THR A 268 -10.98 -13.33 9.02
CA THR A 268 -9.93 -13.73 9.96
C THR A 268 -9.40 -15.09 9.55
N PRO A 269 -8.08 -15.33 9.60
CA PRO A 269 -7.55 -16.68 9.46
C PRO A 269 -8.19 -17.62 10.49
N SER A 270 -8.33 -18.90 10.15
CA SER A 270 -8.92 -19.89 11.06
C SER A 270 -8.10 -20.04 12.34
N ALA A 271 -8.76 -20.44 13.43
CA ALA A 271 -8.08 -20.68 14.70
C ALA A 271 -6.99 -21.76 14.58
N GLN A 272 -7.23 -22.76 13.72
CA GLN A 272 -6.26 -23.82 13.41
C GLN A 272 -5.03 -23.26 12.70
N ALA A 273 -5.22 -22.40 11.69
CA ALA A 273 -4.12 -21.73 11.00
C ALA A 273 -3.25 -20.92 11.97
N ARG A 274 -3.89 -20.12 12.84
CA ARG A 274 -3.19 -19.26 13.81
C ARG A 274 -2.40 -20.04 14.86
N ALA A 275 -2.83 -21.26 15.18
CA ALA A 275 -2.13 -22.12 16.13
C ALA A 275 -0.95 -22.89 15.51
N SER A 276 -0.85 -22.91 14.17
CA SER A 276 0.23 -23.61 13.47
C SER A 276 1.58 -22.94 13.72
N PRO A 277 2.67 -23.71 13.98
CA PRO A 277 4.02 -23.16 14.06
C PRO A 277 4.50 -22.57 12.72
N GLN A 278 3.89 -22.97 11.61
CA GLN A 278 4.19 -22.48 10.26
C GLN A 278 3.36 -21.23 9.88
N PHE A 279 2.58 -20.67 10.82
CA PHE A 279 1.78 -19.49 10.56
C PHE A 279 2.67 -18.30 10.20
N ASN A 280 2.52 -17.79 8.98
CA ASN A 280 3.30 -16.66 8.51
C ASN A 280 2.81 -15.36 9.18
N ARG A 281 3.50 -14.95 10.24
CA ARG A 281 3.17 -13.75 11.01
C ARG A 281 3.37 -12.47 10.22
N GLU A 282 4.37 -12.42 9.34
CA GLU A 282 4.63 -11.24 8.49
C GLU A 282 3.49 -11.04 7.49
N LEU A 283 3.07 -12.11 6.83
CA LEU A 283 1.90 -12.07 5.93
C LEU A 283 0.62 -11.70 6.68
N TYR A 284 0.46 -12.13 7.94
CA TYR A 284 -0.67 -11.73 8.77
C TYR A 284 -0.64 -10.24 9.14
N VAL A 285 0.54 -9.67 9.39
CA VAL A 285 0.69 -8.23 9.59
C VAL A 285 0.26 -7.47 8.33
N ASP A 286 0.71 -7.91 7.14
CA ASP A 286 0.30 -7.31 5.87
C ASP A 286 -1.21 -7.44 5.63
N PHE A 287 -1.81 -8.56 6.01
CA PHE A 287 -3.26 -8.77 5.95
C PHE A 287 -4.03 -7.78 6.81
N VAL A 288 -3.64 -7.64 8.07
CA VAL A 288 -4.28 -6.69 8.99
C VAL A 288 -4.07 -5.25 8.52
N ALA A 289 -2.89 -4.92 7.99
CA ALA A 289 -2.63 -3.62 7.39
C ALA A 289 -3.60 -3.33 6.22
N ALA A 290 -3.78 -4.29 5.31
CA ALA A 290 -4.73 -4.17 4.21
C ALA A 290 -6.18 -4.00 4.70
N GLN A 291 -6.60 -4.73 5.74
CA GLN A 291 -7.92 -4.56 6.35
C GLN A 291 -8.10 -3.18 6.99
N ILE A 292 -7.09 -2.65 7.68
CA ILE A 292 -7.13 -1.32 8.31
C ILE A 292 -7.20 -0.22 7.23
N LYS A 293 -6.44 -0.34 6.14
CA LYS A 293 -6.52 0.59 4.99
C LYS A 293 -7.89 0.51 4.31
N THR A 294 -8.46 -0.69 4.19
CA THR A 294 -9.82 -0.91 3.66
C THR A 294 -10.89 -0.29 4.56
N LEU A 295 -10.77 -0.43 5.88
CA LEU A 295 -11.66 0.24 6.84
C LEU A 295 -11.50 1.77 6.80
N SER A 296 -10.28 2.27 6.66
CA SER A 296 -9.99 3.70 6.52
C SER A 296 -10.62 4.27 5.24
N PHE A 297 -10.64 3.49 4.17
CA PHE A 297 -11.36 3.84 2.94
C PHE A 297 -12.87 3.91 3.16
N LEU A 298 -13.46 2.93 3.85
CA LEU A 298 -14.87 3.01 4.24
C LEU A 298 -15.15 4.28 5.07
N ALA A 299 -14.31 4.57 6.05
CA ALA A 299 -14.45 5.75 6.91
C ALA A 299 -14.41 7.07 6.10
N TYR A 300 -13.62 7.12 5.03
CA TYR A 300 -13.57 8.28 4.13
C TYR A 300 -14.88 8.45 3.33
N ILE A 301 -15.43 7.37 2.77
CA ILE A 301 -16.63 7.44 1.91
C ILE A 301 -17.95 7.35 2.68
N ILE A 302 -17.91 7.19 4.01
CA ILE A 302 -19.06 6.84 4.84
C ILE A 302 -20.22 7.84 4.73
N ARG A 303 -19.90 9.14 4.63
CA ARG A 303 -20.88 10.22 4.51
C ARG A 303 -21.46 10.34 3.10
N ILE A 304 -20.78 9.78 2.11
CA ILE A 304 -21.21 9.82 0.70
C ILE A 304 -22.24 8.72 0.45
N TYR A 305 -22.07 7.54 1.05
CA TYR A 305 -22.91 6.37 0.82
C TYR A 305 -23.64 5.89 2.08
N GLN A 306 -24.25 6.83 2.81
CA GLN A 306 -24.84 6.58 4.13
C GLN A 306 -25.86 5.42 4.13
N ASP A 307 -26.77 5.37 3.16
CA ASP A 307 -27.81 4.33 3.09
C ASP A 307 -27.21 2.94 2.85
N SER A 308 -26.29 2.84 1.89
CA SER A 308 -25.58 1.59 1.58
C SER A 308 -24.77 1.11 2.77
N VAL A 309 -24.03 1.99 3.45
CA VAL A 309 -23.24 1.62 4.64
C VAL A 309 -24.15 1.18 5.79
N THR A 310 -25.26 1.88 6.01
CA THR A 310 -26.22 1.56 7.08
C THR A 310 -26.79 0.16 6.93
N THR A 311 -26.98 -0.31 5.69
CA THR A 311 -27.44 -1.68 5.37
C THR A 311 -26.48 -2.74 5.91
N TYR A 312 -25.18 -2.47 5.93
CA TYR A 312 -24.14 -3.39 6.41
C TYR A 312 -23.56 -3.02 7.78
N ALA A 313 -24.19 -2.11 8.53
CA ALA A 313 -23.63 -1.54 9.75
C ALA A 313 -23.25 -2.59 10.82
N ASN A 314 -24.02 -3.68 10.95
CA ASN A 314 -23.70 -4.74 11.90
C ASN A 314 -22.39 -5.47 11.55
N GLN A 315 -22.13 -5.69 10.25
CA GLN A 315 -20.88 -6.30 9.79
C GLN A 315 -19.70 -5.34 10.02
N MET A 316 -19.91 -4.04 9.77
CA MET A 316 -18.93 -3.00 10.06
C MET A 316 -18.50 -3.00 11.53
N VAL A 317 -19.46 -2.99 12.45
CA VAL A 317 -19.19 -3.02 13.90
C VAL A 317 -18.42 -4.27 14.27
N LYS A 318 -18.85 -5.45 13.80
CA LYS A 318 -18.17 -6.73 14.04
C LYS A 318 -16.73 -6.71 13.51
N GLY A 319 -16.52 -6.22 12.28
CA GLY A 319 -15.22 -6.13 11.65
C GLY A 319 -14.28 -5.19 12.40
N MET A 320 -14.73 -3.98 12.73
CA MET A 320 -13.93 -3.01 13.49
C MET A 320 -13.52 -3.54 14.87
N LEU A 321 -14.45 -4.14 15.63
CA LEU A 321 -14.15 -4.76 16.92
C LEU A 321 -13.20 -5.96 16.79
N SER A 322 -13.35 -6.76 15.74
CA SER A 322 -12.43 -7.86 15.42
C SER A 322 -11.01 -7.35 15.17
N LEU A 323 -10.87 -6.30 14.35
CA LEU A 323 -9.58 -5.66 14.07
C LEU A 323 -8.94 -5.07 15.32
N LEU A 324 -9.71 -4.39 16.18
CA LEU A 324 -9.21 -3.89 17.46
C LEU A 324 -8.70 -5.04 18.35
N THR A 325 -9.42 -6.16 18.38
CA THR A 325 -9.01 -7.32 19.19
C THR A 325 -7.77 -8.03 18.61
N ASN A 326 -7.69 -8.16 17.28
CA ASN A 326 -6.73 -9.03 16.59
C ASN A 326 -5.54 -8.28 15.97
N CYS A 327 -5.48 -6.95 16.10
CA CYS A 327 -4.37 -6.14 15.57
C CYS A 327 -3.04 -6.52 16.24
N PRO A 328 -2.00 -6.88 15.46
CA PRO A 328 -0.66 -7.20 15.95
C PRO A 328 -0.12 -6.13 16.91
N GLN A 329 0.53 -6.57 17.97
CA GLN A 329 1.01 -5.68 19.05
C GLN A 329 2.40 -5.12 18.74
N GLU A 330 3.14 -5.83 17.90
CA GLU A 330 4.48 -5.52 17.43
C GLU A 330 4.48 -4.25 16.55
N VAL A 331 3.33 -3.93 15.94
CA VAL A 331 3.21 -2.90 14.90
C VAL A 331 2.33 -1.74 15.37
N THR A 332 2.90 -0.87 16.20
CA THR A 332 2.16 0.25 16.84
C THR A 332 1.50 1.20 15.83
N HIS A 333 2.09 1.41 14.65
CA HIS A 333 1.53 2.33 13.65
C HIS A 333 0.19 1.84 13.08
N LEU A 334 -0.01 0.53 12.91
CA LEU A 334 -1.29 -0.02 12.44
C LEU A 334 -2.41 0.26 13.43
N ARG A 335 -2.13 0.10 14.73
CA ARG A 335 -3.08 0.43 15.80
C ARG A 335 -3.48 1.91 15.76
N LYS A 336 -2.52 2.81 15.55
CA LYS A 336 -2.79 4.25 15.40
C LYS A 336 -3.75 4.52 14.25
N GLU A 337 -3.49 3.96 13.07
CA GLU A 337 -4.35 4.13 11.90
C GLU A 337 -5.76 3.57 12.13
N LEU A 338 -5.87 2.40 12.75
CA LEU A 338 -7.15 1.79 13.12
C LEU A 338 -7.96 2.68 14.06
N LEU A 339 -7.33 3.30 15.07
CA LEU A 339 -8.01 4.23 15.98
C LEU A 339 -8.48 5.50 15.26
N ILE A 340 -7.71 6.00 14.28
CA ILE A 340 -8.13 7.15 13.47
C ILE A 340 -9.37 6.78 12.63
N ALA A 341 -9.36 5.62 11.97
CA ALA A 341 -10.51 5.13 11.21
C ALA A 341 -11.75 4.93 12.11
N ALA A 342 -11.56 4.32 13.28
CA ALA A 342 -12.62 4.13 14.27
C ALA A 342 -13.20 5.47 14.73
N ARG A 343 -12.37 6.47 15.02
CA ARG A 343 -12.82 7.83 15.38
C ARG A 343 -13.71 8.44 14.30
N HIS A 344 -13.31 8.35 13.03
CA HIS A 344 -14.12 8.88 11.93
C HIS A 344 -15.46 8.17 11.79
N ILE A 345 -15.52 6.85 11.98
CA ILE A 345 -16.77 6.07 11.96
C ILE A 345 -17.67 6.45 13.14
N LEU A 346 -17.12 6.53 14.36
CA LEU A 346 -17.85 6.87 15.58
C LEU A 346 -18.33 8.33 15.61
N ALA A 347 -17.74 9.21 14.80
CA ALA A 347 -18.23 10.58 14.60
C ALA A 347 -19.48 10.66 13.69
N THR A 348 -20.02 9.53 13.23
CA THR A 348 -21.27 9.45 12.44
C THR A 348 -22.41 8.85 13.26
N ASP A 349 -23.62 8.80 12.71
CA ASP A 349 -24.79 8.18 13.37
C ASP A 349 -24.67 6.66 13.52
N LEU A 350 -23.68 6.03 12.86
CA LEU A 350 -23.38 4.62 13.04
C LEU A 350 -22.86 4.30 14.45
N ARG A 351 -22.42 5.31 15.23
CA ARG A 351 -22.09 5.16 16.66
C ARG A 351 -23.19 4.46 17.46
N ASN A 352 -24.46 4.66 17.09
CA ASN A 352 -25.61 4.04 17.75
C ASN A 352 -25.58 2.51 17.66
N ARG A 353 -24.94 1.95 16.62
CA ARG A 353 -24.76 0.50 16.45
C ARG A 353 -23.65 -0.08 17.34
N PHE A 354 -22.79 0.76 17.93
CA PHE A 354 -21.76 0.33 18.86
C PHE A 354 -22.24 0.29 20.32
N VAL A 355 -23.37 0.92 20.66
CA VAL A 355 -23.91 0.96 22.03
C VAL A 355 -24.06 -0.44 22.67
N PRO A 356 -24.60 -1.47 21.98
CA PRO A 356 -24.69 -2.82 22.55
C PRO A 356 -23.34 -3.51 22.81
N HIS A 357 -22.25 -2.96 22.27
CA HIS A 357 -20.90 -3.52 22.39
C HIS A 357 -19.93 -2.53 23.04
N ILE A 358 -20.47 -1.52 23.74
CA ILE A 358 -19.70 -0.42 24.30
C ILE A 358 -18.64 -0.92 25.28
N ASP A 359 -18.97 -1.93 26.09
CA ASP A 359 -18.03 -2.53 27.06
C ASP A 359 -16.72 -2.98 26.41
N ARG A 360 -16.78 -3.49 25.18
CA ARG A 360 -15.57 -3.90 24.43
C ARG A 360 -14.72 -2.72 23.98
N LEU A 361 -15.31 -1.55 23.76
CA LEU A 361 -14.57 -0.32 23.45
C LEU A 361 -13.96 0.31 24.71
N PHE A 362 -14.55 0.07 25.88
CA PHE A 362 -14.02 0.52 27.17
C PHE A 362 -12.88 -0.36 27.71
N ASP A 363 -12.79 -1.61 27.26
CA ASP A 363 -11.63 -2.45 27.55
C ASP A 363 -10.37 -1.88 26.88
N GLU A 364 -9.48 -1.30 27.69
CA GLU A 364 -8.23 -0.70 27.24
C GLU A 364 -7.33 -1.71 26.49
N LYS A 365 -7.40 -3.00 26.86
CA LYS A 365 -6.64 -4.07 26.18
C LYS A 365 -7.16 -4.31 24.77
N VAL A 366 -8.45 -4.09 24.51
CA VAL A 366 -9.05 -4.21 23.18
C VAL A 366 -8.81 -2.94 22.38
N LEU A 367 -9.05 -1.77 22.97
CA LEU A 367 -8.97 -0.49 22.27
C LEU A 367 -7.53 -0.13 21.90
N ILE A 368 -6.62 -0.16 22.88
CA ILE A 368 -5.22 0.27 22.72
C ILE A 368 -4.30 -0.92 22.47
N GLY A 369 -4.58 -2.08 23.08
CA GLY A 369 -3.70 -3.24 23.05
C GLY A 369 -2.82 -3.35 24.29
N THR A 370 -2.04 -4.43 24.39
CA THR A 370 -1.14 -4.69 25.54
C THR A 370 0.30 -4.26 25.30
N GLY A 371 0.63 -3.73 24.12
CA GLY A 371 1.98 -3.23 23.81
C GLY A 371 2.31 -1.95 24.58
N TRP A 372 3.45 -1.93 25.27
CA TRP A 372 3.85 -0.79 26.12
C TRP A 372 3.95 0.53 25.35
N THR A 373 4.67 0.53 24.21
CA THR A 373 4.84 1.72 23.36
C THR A 373 3.51 2.23 22.82
N THR A 374 2.61 1.33 22.43
CA THR A 374 1.26 1.65 21.97
C THR A 374 0.45 2.31 23.08
N ARG A 375 0.56 1.78 24.30
CA ARG A 375 -0.15 2.30 25.48
C ARG A 375 0.26 3.73 25.81
N GLU A 376 1.56 4.03 25.84
CA GLU A 376 2.03 5.37 26.16
C GLU A 376 1.71 6.40 25.05
N THR A 377 1.82 6.00 23.79
CA THR A 377 1.65 6.93 22.66
C THR A 377 0.20 7.15 22.22
N LEU A 378 -0.66 6.13 22.29
CA LEU A 378 -2.02 6.18 21.74
C LEU A 378 -3.10 6.46 22.76
N ARG A 379 -2.81 6.40 24.07
CA ARG A 379 -3.77 6.69 25.15
C ARG A 379 -4.49 8.03 24.99
N PRO A 380 -3.82 9.16 24.64
CA PRO A 380 -4.52 10.42 24.41
C PRO A 380 -5.56 10.35 23.27
N LEU A 381 -5.22 9.71 22.15
CA LEU A 381 -6.11 9.57 20.99
C LEU A 381 -7.29 8.65 21.31
N ALA A 382 -7.02 7.52 21.97
CA ALA A 382 -8.04 6.55 22.36
C ALA A 382 -9.06 7.16 23.32
N TYR A 383 -8.59 7.83 24.37
CA TYR A 383 -9.48 8.47 25.36
C TYR A 383 -10.23 9.67 24.80
N SER A 384 -9.62 10.47 23.92
CA SER A 384 -10.36 11.51 23.19
C SER A 384 -11.49 10.91 22.35
N THR A 385 -11.25 9.79 21.68
CA THR A 385 -12.27 9.11 20.86
C THR A 385 -13.41 8.54 21.71
N LEU A 386 -13.09 7.95 22.87
CA LEU A 386 -14.10 7.48 23.82
C LEU A 386 -14.89 8.62 24.44
N ALA A 387 -14.24 9.73 24.81
CA ALA A 387 -14.91 10.90 25.36
C ALA A 387 -15.92 11.48 24.36
N ASP A 388 -15.51 11.62 23.09
CA ASP A 388 -16.40 12.02 22.00
C ASP A 388 -17.59 11.06 21.88
N LEU A 389 -17.36 9.74 21.91
CA LEU A 389 -18.42 8.73 21.83
C LEU A 389 -19.45 8.86 22.96
N VAL A 390 -18.98 8.97 24.21
CA VAL A 390 -19.84 9.08 25.41
C VAL A 390 -20.69 10.33 25.36
N HIS A 391 -20.08 11.46 24.99
CA HIS A 391 -20.80 12.73 24.87
C HIS A 391 -21.98 12.62 23.91
N HIS A 392 -21.77 11.99 22.75
CA HIS A 392 -22.84 11.82 21.76
C HIS A 392 -23.88 10.76 22.16
N VAL A 393 -23.48 9.68 22.84
CA VAL A 393 -24.41 8.63 23.31
C VAL A 393 -25.30 9.13 24.44
N ARG A 394 -24.80 10.04 25.29
CA ARG A 394 -25.59 10.68 26.37
C ARG A 394 -26.82 11.45 25.84
N GLN A 395 -26.77 11.96 24.61
CA GLN A 395 -27.89 12.64 24.00
C GLN A 395 -29.03 11.68 23.56
N LEU A 396 -28.83 10.35 23.64
CA LEU A 396 -29.84 9.36 23.29
C LEU A 396 -30.82 9.10 24.45
N PRO A 397 -32.12 8.87 24.19
CA PRO A 397 -33.14 8.66 25.22
C PRO A 397 -32.93 7.44 26.14
N LEU A 398 -32.09 6.48 25.72
CA LEU A 398 -31.83 5.21 26.41
C LEU A 398 -30.68 5.30 27.44
N ALA A 399 -30.16 6.51 27.71
CA ALA A 399 -28.84 6.68 28.29
C ALA A 399 -28.70 6.41 29.80
N TYR A 400 -29.75 6.39 30.62
CA TYR A 400 -29.57 6.41 32.08
C TYR A 400 -28.98 5.12 32.69
N SER A 401 -29.37 3.93 32.24
CA SER A 401 -28.77 2.67 32.73
C SER A 401 -27.38 2.46 32.13
N THR A 402 -27.23 2.69 30.83
CA THR A 402 -25.95 2.55 30.12
C THR A 402 -24.91 3.56 30.60
N LEU A 403 -25.30 4.80 30.96
CA LEU A 403 -24.39 5.78 31.55
C LEU A 403 -23.98 5.41 32.97
N ALA A 404 -24.87 4.82 33.78
CA ALA A 404 -24.53 4.37 35.12
C ALA A 404 -23.51 3.22 35.07
N ASP A 405 -23.73 2.25 34.17
CA ASP A 405 -22.78 1.14 33.93
C ASP A 405 -21.46 1.66 33.35
N LEU A 406 -21.52 2.63 32.44
CA LEU A 406 -20.35 3.27 31.82
C LEU A 406 -19.53 4.08 32.83
N VAL A 407 -20.17 4.86 33.71
CA VAL A 407 -19.50 5.60 34.80
C VAL A 407 -18.92 4.62 35.82
N HIS A 408 -19.64 3.55 36.14
CA HIS A 408 -19.17 2.51 37.06
C HIS A 408 -17.95 1.75 36.49
N HIS A 409 -17.98 1.40 35.20
CA HIS A 409 -16.91 0.68 34.52
C HIS A 409 -15.67 1.58 34.31
N VAL A 410 -15.86 2.83 33.88
CA VAL A 410 -14.79 3.85 33.81
C VAL A 410 -14.12 4.02 35.17
N ARG A 411 -14.89 4.06 36.26
CA ARG A 411 -14.38 4.18 37.62
C ARG A 411 -13.63 2.93 38.11
N GLN A 412 -13.97 1.74 37.60
CA GLN A 412 -13.34 0.48 38.01
C GLN A 412 -12.09 0.11 37.19
N HIS A 413 -12.02 0.53 35.92
CA HIS A 413 -10.99 0.08 34.98
C HIS A 413 -9.95 1.13 34.59
N LEU A 414 -10.19 2.43 34.86
CA LEU A 414 -9.16 3.47 34.70
C LEU A 414 -8.37 3.67 36.00
N GLN A 415 -7.03 3.73 35.90
CA GLN A 415 -6.17 4.10 37.02
C GLN A 415 -6.46 5.54 37.45
N LEU A 416 -6.22 5.88 38.72
CA LEU A 416 -6.56 7.20 39.30
C LEU A 416 -5.97 8.39 38.51
N SER A 417 -4.79 8.22 37.90
CA SER A 417 -4.16 9.20 37.00
C SER A 417 -4.90 9.41 35.69
N ASP A 418 -5.45 8.33 35.12
CA ASP A 418 -6.25 8.36 33.89
C ASP A 418 -7.68 8.81 34.17
N LEU A 419 -8.18 8.59 35.39
CA LEU A 419 -9.44 9.12 35.87
C LEU A 419 -9.40 10.65 35.94
N VAL A 420 -8.26 11.27 36.30
CA VAL A 420 -8.11 12.74 36.26
C VAL A 420 -8.15 13.26 34.83
N LEU A 421 -7.49 12.60 33.87
CA LEU A 421 -7.53 12.99 32.46
C LEU A 421 -8.92 12.77 31.85
N ALA A 422 -9.54 11.63 32.15
CA ALA A 422 -10.92 11.32 31.79
C ALA A 422 -11.88 12.34 32.40
N VAL A 423 -11.81 12.61 33.71
CA VAL A 423 -12.63 13.63 34.39
C VAL A 423 -12.37 15.03 33.83
N HIS A 424 -11.14 15.39 33.46
CA HIS A 424 -10.83 16.69 32.87
C HIS A 424 -11.33 16.82 31.41
N LEU A 425 -11.32 15.73 30.64
CA LEU A 425 -11.89 15.65 29.29
C LEU A 425 -13.42 15.59 29.33
N PHE A 426 -13.99 14.84 30.29
CA PHE A 426 -15.42 14.75 30.52
C PHE A 426 -15.97 16.04 31.13
N SER A 427 -15.22 16.78 31.96
CA SER A 427 -15.64 18.06 32.55
C SER A 427 -15.54 19.25 31.60
N LYS A 428 -14.62 19.23 30.62
CA LYS A 428 -14.54 20.25 29.57
C LYS A 428 -15.64 20.15 28.51
N ASN A 429 -16.19 18.96 28.31
CA ASN A 429 -17.26 18.67 27.34
C ASN A 429 -18.62 18.36 28.02
N LEU A 430 -18.77 18.77 29.28
CA LEU A 430 -19.95 18.56 30.12
C LEU A 430 -20.95 19.71 30.00
#